data_AF-W4UZH4-F1
#
_entry.id   AF-W4UZH4-F1
#
_cell.length_a   1.000
_cell.length_b   1.000
_cell.length_c   1.000
_cell.angle_alpha   90.00
_cell.angle_beta   90.00
_cell.angle_gamma   90.00
#
_symmetry.space_group_name_H-M   'P 1'
#
loop_
_entity.id
_entity.type
_entity.pdbx_description
1 polymer ?
#
loop_
_entity_poly.entity_id
_entity_poly.type
_entity_poly.pdbx_seq_one_letter_code
_entity_poly.pdbx_strand_id
1 'polypeptide(L)'
;MSVPTVTKFIGEMCEDGYINDYGKLETSGGRHPNLYGLNPGSGYFIGVDIKRFAVNIGLINFKGEMVELKMNIPINLKTLQRG
;
A
#
# COMPACT_ATOMS: atom_id res chain seq x y z
N MET A 1 11.38 19.77 -10.93
CA MET A 1 10.44 20.31 -9.93
C MET A 1 11.21 21.18 -8.94
N SER A 2 10.63 22.28 -8.47
CA SER A 2 11.29 23.16 -7.49
C SER A 2 11.11 22.65 -6.06
N VAL A 3 11.96 23.07 -5.12
CA VAL A 3 11.81 22.72 -3.69
C VAL A 3 10.44 23.14 -3.14
N PRO A 4 9.93 24.37 -3.38
CA PRO A 4 8.58 24.74 -2.97
C PRO A 4 7.48 23.86 -3.57
N THR A 5 7.61 23.49 -4.85
CA THR A 5 6.63 22.62 -5.52
C THR A 5 6.59 21.23 -4.89
N VAL A 6 7.75 20.61 -4.63
CA VAL A 6 7.82 19.30 -3.96
C VAL A 6 7.28 19.40 -2.54
N THR A 7 7.61 20.47 -1.81
CA THR A 7 7.12 20.69 -0.44
C THR A 7 5.59 20.82 -0.42
N LYS A 8 5.01 21.51 -1.39
CA LYS A 8 3.56 21.62 -1.56
C LYS A 8 2.92 20.25 -1.81
N PHE A 9 3.45 19.46 -2.74
CA PHE A 9 2.92 18.12 -3.02
C PHE A 9 3.03 17.16 -1.83
N ILE A 10 4.13 17.21 -1.08
CA ILE A 10 4.27 16.42 0.15
C ILE A 10 3.22 16.85 1.18
N GLY A 11 3.00 18.16 1.34
CA GLY A 11 1.95 18.70 2.22
C GLY A 11 0.56 18.20 1.84
N GLU A 12 0.19 18.32 0.57
CA GLU A 12 -1.10 17.81 0.04
C GLU A 12 -1.25 16.30 0.28
N MET A 13 -0.21 15.50 0.04
CA MET A 13 -0.25 14.05 0.30
C MET A 13 -0.30 13.68 1.79
N CYS A 14 0.23 14.53 2.68
CA CYS A 14 0.05 14.38 4.12
C CYS A 14 -1.39 14.73 4.55
N GLU A 15 -1.96 15.80 4.01
CA GLU A 15 -3.36 16.21 4.24
C GLU A 15 -4.35 15.13 3.77
N ASP A 16 -4.09 14.55 2.60
CA ASP A 16 -4.87 13.44 2.04
C ASP A 16 -4.63 12.10 2.77
N GLY A 17 -3.64 12.04 3.67
CA GLY A 17 -3.35 10.87 4.49
C GLY A 17 -2.56 9.75 3.77
N TYR A 18 -1.97 10.01 2.61
CA TYR A 18 -1.09 9.06 1.90
C TYR A 18 0.32 8.98 2.48
N ILE A 19 0.79 10.08 3.09
CA ILE A 19 2.13 10.19 3.67
C ILE A 19 2.01 10.59 5.16
N ASN A 20 2.85 9.99 5.99
CA ASN A 20 3.08 10.39 7.37
C ASN A 20 4.33 11.28 7.46
N ASP A 21 4.24 12.37 8.23
CA ASP A 21 5.40 13.16 8.65
C ASP A 21 5.93 12.62 9.98
N TYR A 22 7.19 12.20 9.99
CA TYR A 22 7.90 11.67 11.16
C TYR A 22 8.77 12.73 11.85
N GLY A 23 8.72 13.97 11.39
CA GLY A 23 9.45 15.09 11.94
C GLY A 23 10.92 15.11 11.55
N LYS A 24 11.71 15.91 12.29
CA LYS A 24 13.12 16.14 12.00
C LYS A 24 13.97 14.97 12.47
N LEU A 25 14.88 14.53 11.61
CA LEU A 25 15.94 13.60 11.98
C LEU A 25 17.07 14.36 12.67
N GLU A 26 17.41 13.95 13.89
CA GLU A 26 18.58 14.47 14.60
C GLU A 26 19.87 14.09 13.84
N THR A 27 20.69 15.10 13.55
CA THR A 27 21.98 14.94 12.88
C THR A 27 23.05 15.65 13.69
N SER A 28 24.29 15.16 13.64
CA SER A 28 25.44 15.73 14.37
C SER A 28 25.83 17.16 13.93
N GLY A 29 25.21 17.68 12.86
CA GLY A 29 25.31 19.07 12.42
C GLY A 29 24.45 19.35 11.18
N GLY A 30 24.30 20.63 10.83
CA GLY A 30 23.60 21.09 9.63
C GLY A 30 22.08 21.28 9.80
N ARG A 31 21.38 21.50 8.68
CA ARG A 31 19.91 21.60 8.68
C ARG A 31 19.31 20.20 8.78
N HIS A 32 18.53 19.98 9.83
CA HIS A 32 17.81 18.72 10.04
C HIS A 32 16.86 18.41 8.88
N PRO A 33 16.97 17.24 8.23
CA PRO A 33 16.01 16.80 7.23
C PRO A 33 14.71 16.36 7.93
N ASN A 34 13.56 16.61 7.29
CA ASN A 34 12.29 16.02 7.71
C ASN A 34 12.14 14.62 7.11
N LEU A 35 11.74 13.66 7.93
CA LEU A 35 11.51 12.28 7.54
C LEU A 35 10.03 12.09 7.20
N TYR A 36 9.76 11.53 6.02
CA TYR A 36 8.41 11.19 5.58
C TYR A 36 8.35 9.71 5.20
N GLY A 37 7.15 9.12 5.24
CA GLY A 37 6.96 7.79 4.66
C GLY A 37 5.49 7.47 4.40
N LEU A 38 5.24 6.44 3.62
CA LEU A 38 3.88 6.06 3.23
C LEU A 38 3.04 5.73 4.47
N ASN A 39 1.76 6.09 4.42
CA ASN A 39 0.78 5.55 5.33
C ASN A 39 0.38 4.15 4.86
N PRO A 40 0.70 3.06 5.59
CA PRO A 40 0.34 1.72 5.15
C PRO A 40 -1.17 1.53 5.00
N GLY A 41 -1.98 2.26 5.77
CA GLY A 41 -3.44 2.18 5.75
C GLY A 41 -4.12 3.03 4.67
N SER A 42 -3.38 3.82 3.89
CA SER A 42 -3.99 4.72 2.88
C SER A 42 -4.41 3.99 1.59
N GLY A 43 -4.18 2.69 1.50
CA GLY A 43 -4.56 1.89 0.35
C GLY A 43 -4.29 0.41 0.58
N TYR A 44 -5.11 -0.43 -0.03
CA TYR A 44 -4.95 -1.87 -0.02
C TYR A 44 -5.13 -2.41 -1.45
N PHE A 45 -4.34 -3.41 -1.79
CA PHE A 45 -4.45 -4.10 -3.07
C PHE A 45 -4.75 -5.58 -2.83
N ILE A 46 -5.65 -6.13 -3.63
CA ILE A 46 -6.01 -7.55 -3.61
C ILE A 46 -5.46 -8.20 -4.88
N GLY A 47 -4.51 -9.11 -4.71
CA GLY A 47 -4.05 -10.00 -5.76
C GLY A 47 -4.87 -11.28 -5.78
N VAL A 48 -5.36 -11.68 -6.95
CA VAL A 48 -6.12 -12.92 -7.13
C VAL A 48 -5.42 -13.78 -8.19
N ASP A 49 -5.02 -14.99 -7.82
CA ASP A 49 -4.48 -16.00 -8.73
C ASP A 49 -5.50 -17.14 -8.87
N ILE A 50 -6.06 -17.27 -10.07
CA ILE A 50 -7.13 -18.22 -10.39
C ILE A 50 -6.51 -19.47 -11.01
N LYS A 51 -6.67 -20.60 -10.33
CA LYS A 51 -6.30 -21.92 -10.82
C LYS A 51 -7.55 -22.71 -11.22
N ARG A 52 -7.33 -23.84 -11.91
CA ARG A 52 -8.41 -24.71 -12.40
C ARG A 52 -9.41 -25.15 -11.32
N PHE A 53 -8.94 -25.39 -10.10
CA PHE A 53 -9.76 -25.90 -8.98
C PHE A 53 -9.63 -25.10 -7.69
N ALA A 54 -8.90 -23.99 -7.71
CA ALA A 54 -8.65 -23.19 -6.53
C ALA A 54 -8.35 -21.73 -6.86
N VAL A 55 -8.54 -20.83 -5.89
CA VAL A 55 -8.11 -19.44 -5.95
C VAL A 55 -7.09 -19.19 -4.83
N ASN A 56 -6.08 -18.39 -5.13
CA ASN A 56 -5.24 -17.75 -4.13
C ASN A 56 -5.59 -16.27 -4.07
N ILE A 57 -5.71 -15.72 -2.86
CA ILE A 57 -6.02 -14.31 -2.62
C ILE A 57 -4.95 -13.75 -1.68
N GLY A 58 -4.26 -12.70 -2.10
CA GLY A 58 -3.34 -11.94 -1.27
C GLY A 58 -3.84 -10.51 -1.06
N LEU A 59 -3.83 -10.03 0.18
CA LEU A 59 -4.06 -8.64 0.54
C LEU A 59 -2.72 -8.01 0.88
N ILE A 60 -2.37 -6.92 0.21
CA ILE A 60 -1.18 -6.11 0.50
C ILE A 60 -1.59 -4.68 0.85
N ASN A 61 -0.83 -4.03 1.72
CA ASN A 61 -1.05 -2.63 2.09
C ASN A 61 -0.34 -1.67 1.12
N PHE A 62 -0.46 -0.36 1.36
CA PHE A 62 0.11 0.66 0.46
C PHE A 62 1.65 0.68 0.43
N LYS A 63 2.30 0.08 1.43
CA LYS A 63 3.76 -0.14 1.44
C LYS A 63 4.18 -1.40 0.68
N GLY A 64 3.23 -2.17 0.15
CA GLY A 64 3.48 -3.46 -0.48
C GLY A 64 3.72 -4.60 0.52
N GLU A 65 3.45 -4.38 1.80
CA GLU A 65 3.58 -5.42 2.82
C GLU A 65 2.37 -6.35 2.77
N MET A 66 2.61 -7.66 2.89
CA MET A 66 1.54 -8.65 2.90
C MET A 66 0.76 -8.61 4.22
N VAL A 67 -0.51 -8.25 4.12
CA VAL A 67 -1.44 -8.16 5.25
C VAL A 67 -2.09 -9.52 5.49
N GLU A 68 -2.52 -10.18 4.42
CA GLU A 68 -3.17 -11.48 4.49
C GLU A 68 -2.89 -12.29 3.22
N LEU A 69 -2.81 -13.61 3.37
CA LEU A 69 -2.68 -14.54 2.25
C LEU A 69 -3.54 -15.77 2.50
N LYS A 70 -4.45 -16.04 1.57
CA LYS A 70 -5.24 -17.28 1.54
C LYS A 70 -4.90 -18.05 0.29
N MET A 71 -4.40 -19.26 0.48
CA MET A 71 -4.00 -20.14 -0.62
C MET A 71 -4.97 -21.31 -0.74
N ASN A 72 -5.10 -21.83 -1.96
CA ASN A 72 -5.84 -23.04 -2.28
C ASN A 72 -7.32 -23.01 -1.86
N ILE A 73 -7.97 -21.85 -1.95
CA ILE A 73 -9.42 -21.73 -1.71
C ILE A 73 -10.14 -22.54 -2.80
N PRO A 74 -10.86 -23.62 -2.47
CA PRO A 74 -11.44 -24.50 -3.48
C PRO A 74 -12.55 -23.79 -4.27
N ILE A 75 -12.51 -23.90 -5.60
CA ILE A 75 -13.60 -23.43 -6.48
C ILE A 75 -14.56 -24.59 -6.72
N ASN A 76 -15.83 -24.42 -6.35
CA ASN A 76 -16.87 -25.37 -6.71
C ASN A 76 -17.47 -25.00 -8.08
N LEU A 77 -17.07 -25.71 -9.14
CA LEU A 77 -17.55 -25.50 -10.51
C LEU A 77 -19.02 -25.91 -10.76
N LYS A 78 -19.76 -26.40 -9.76
CA LYS A 78 -21.13 -26.90 -9.95
C LYS A 78 -22.13 -25.84 -10.44
N THR A 79 -21.84 -24.56 -10.31
CA THR A 79 -22.77 -23.47 -10.66
C THR A 79 -22.67 -23.01 -12.13
N LEU A 80 -21.67 -23.44 -12.90
CA LEU A 80 -21.43 -22.93 -14.26
C LEU A 80 -21.96 -23.82 -15.41
N GLN A 81 -22.58 -24.97 -15.11
CA GLN A 81 -23.11 -25.92 -16.11
C GLN A 81 -24.65 -25.97 -16.19
N ARG A 82 -25.34 -24.93 -15.73
CA ARG A 82 -26.77 -24.73 -16.02
C ARG A 82 -26.93 -23.53 -16.95
N GLY A 83 -26.66 -23.77 -18.22
CA GLY A 83 -26.96 -22.90 -19.36
C GLY A 83 -27.40 -23.78 -20.51
#